data_AF-A0A2W5PV52-F1
#
_entry.id   AF-A0A2W5PV52-F1
#
_cell.length_a   1.000
_cell.length_b   1.000
_cell.length_c   1.000
_cell.angle_alpha   90.00
_cell.angle_beta   90.00
_cell.angle_gamma   90.00
#
_symmetry.space_group_name_H-M   'P 1'
#
loop_
_entity.id
_entity.type
_entity.pdbx_description
1 polymer ?
#
loop_
_entity_poly.entity_id
_entity_poly.type
_entity_poly.pdbx_seq_one_letter_code
_entity_poly.pdbx_strand_id
1 'polypeptide(L)'
;MRIRRLPCLLVFALAALAGAGAHAACESGLAERMHAKLHPKRKLDESLAACRAWPAYPGRSIVVLPLVNGTATAHGKVLDLEVLVIQRPDNGNTERDTVLARLFQPEALEEDVIRIQDIRIDTGRYV
;
A
#
# COMPACT_ATOMS: atom_id res chain seq x y z
N MET A 1 51.57 16.24 -3.35
CA MET A 1 51.06 15.52 -2.15
C MET A 1 49.55 15.49 -2.21
N ARG A 2 48.96 14.37 -1.74
CA ARG A 2 47.62 13.86 -2.05
C ARG A 2 46.47 14.74 -1.55
N ILE A 3 45.45 14.84 -2.39
CA ILE A 3 44.11 15.40 -2.13
C ILE A 3 43.47 14.66 -0.95
N ARG A 4 43.32 15.33 0.20
CA ARG A 4 42.49 14.89 1.33
C ARG A 4 41.04 15.33 1.09
N ARG A 5 40.27 14.55 0.32
CA ARG A 5 38.80 14.72 0.18
C ARG A 5 38.02 13.42 0.47
N LEU A 6 38.59 12.53 1.27
CA LEU A 6 38.01 11.21 1.57
C LEU A 6 36.88 11.16 2.63
N PRO A 7 36.78 12.07 3.64
CA PRO A 7 35.80 11.85 4.72
C PRO A 7 34.37 12.27 4.38
N CYS A 8 34.15 13.12 3.37
CA CYS A 8 32.81 13.60 3.03
C CYS A 8 31.99 12.57 2.22
N LEU A 9 32.65 11.81 1.34
CA LEU A 9 32.01 10.78 0.51
C LEU A 9 31.47 9.59 1.33
N LEU A 10 32.14 9.23 2.43
CA LEU A 10 31.71 8.14 3.31
C LEU A 10 30.44 8.48 4.11
N VAL A 11 30.25 9.74 4.50
CA VAL A 11 29.06 10.18 5.26
C VAL A 11 27.81 10.18 4.38
N PHE A 12 27.92 10.58 3.11
CA PHE A 12 26.79 10.52 2.16
C PHE A 12 26.38 9.07 1.84
N ALA A 13 27.33 8.13 1.78
CA ALA A 13 27.03 6.72 1.53
C ALA A 13 26.27 6.06 2.69
N LEU A 14 26.60 6.40 3.95
CA LEU A 14 25.91 5.86 5.12
C LEU A 14 24.48 6.40 5.31
N ALA A 15 24.21 7.64 4.89
CA ALA A 15 22.86 8.21 4.95
C ALA A 15 21.89 7.56 3.94
N ALA A 16 22.39 7.04 2.81
CA ALA A 16 21.57 6.42 1.77
C ALA A 16 20.99 5.06 2.19
N LEU A 17 21.64 4.32 3.09
CA LEU A 17 21.15 3.00 3.52
C LEU A 17 20.00 3.06 4.53
N ALA A 18 19.79 4.18 5.23
CA ALA A 18 18.75 4.29 6.25
C ALA A 18 17.32 4.36 5.67
N GLY A 19 17.17 4.66 4.38
CA GLY A 19 15.85 4.79 3.71
C GLY A 19 15.27 3.49 3.14
N ALA A 20 16.02 2.38 3.14
CA ALA A 20 15.62 1.16 2.44
C ALA A 20 14.48 0.38 3.14
N GLY A 21 14.27 0.58 4.44
CA GLY A 21 13.27 -0.17 5.22
C GLY A 21 11.82 0.12 4.83
N ALA A 22 11.53 1.32 4.29
CA ALA A 22 10.18 1.70 3.92
C ALA A 22 9.71 1.07 2.59
N HIS A 23 10.63 0.64 1.73
CA HIS A 23 10.29 0.13 0.40
C HIS A 23 9.80 -1.33 0.43
N ALA A 24 10.17 -2.10 1.45
CA ALA A 24 9.76 -3.50 1.53
C ALA A 24 8.30 -3.66 1.98
N ALA A 25 7.75 -2.73 2.77
CA ALA A 25 6.44 -2.96 3.39
C ALA A 25 5.28 -2.96 2.37
N CYS A 26 5.47 -2.33 1.20
CA CYS A 26 4.55 -2.33 0.07
C CYS A 26 5.21 -2.90 -1.18
N GLU A 27 5.56 -4.18 -1.13
CA GLU A 27 5.94 -4.91 -2.33
C GLU A 27 4.78 -4.99 -3.32
N SER A 28 5.13 -5.07 -4.61
CA SER A 28 4.21 -5.47 -5.67
C SER A 28 3.49 -6.76 -5.27
N GLY A 29 2.15 -6.80 -5.37
CA GLY A 29 1.38 -8.00 -5.08
C GLY A 29 0.76 -8.07 -3.68
N LEU A 30 1.07 -7.16 -2.73
CA LEU A 30 0.49 -7.23 -1.38
C LEU A 30 -1.03 -7.05 -1.41
N ALA A 31 -1.53 -6.09 -2.18
CA ALA A 31 -2.96 -5.82 -2.30
C ALA A 31 -3.71 -7.03 -2.88
N GLU A 32 -3.15 -7.63 -3.92
CA GLU A 32 -3.66 -8.79 -4.63
C GLU A 32 -3.69 -10.03 -3.73
N ARG A 33 -2.63 -10.27 -2.95
CA ARG A 33 -2.60 -11.36 -1.97
C ARG A 33 -3.65 -11.17 -0.88
N MET A 34 -3.80 -9.94 -0.36
CA MET A 34 -4.80 -9.64 0.66
C MET A 34 -6.23 -9.78 0.09
N HIS A 35 -6.45 -9.32 -1.14
CA HIS A 35 -7.69 -9.51 -1.86
C HIS A 35 -8.02 -10.99 -2.07
N ALA A 36 -7.09 -11.79 -2.60
CA ALA A 36 -7.30 -13.23 -2.81
C ALA A 36 -7.63 -13.96 -1.50
N LYS A 37 -7.03 -13.54 -0.39
CA LYS A 37 -7.28 -14.10 0.95
C LYS A 37 -8.64 -13.70 1.52
N LEU A 38 -9.04 -12.44 1.39
CA LEU A 38 -10.20 -11.87 2.08
C LEU A 38 -11.47 -11.88 1.22
N HIS A 39 -11.34 -11.68 -0.09
CA HIS A 39 -12.45 -11.50 -1.03
C HIS A 39 -12.26 -12.28 -2.34
N PRO A 40 -12.03 -13.61 -2.30
CA PRO A 40 -11.73 -14.41 -3.50
C PRO A 40 -12.86 -14.42 -4.55
N LYS A 41 -14.08 -14.01 -4.17
CA LYS A 41 -15.27 -14.00 -5.03
C LYS A 41 -15.64 -12.61 -5.54
N ARG A 42 -14.95 -11.56 -5.09
CA ARG A 42 -15.17 -10.18 -5.53
C ARG A 42 -14.10 -9.81 -6.55
N LYS A 43 -14.44 -8.99 -7.53
CA LYS A 43 -13.44 -8.43 -8.45
C LYS A 43 -12.72 -7.26 -7.79
N LEU A 44 -11.38 -7.33 -7.72
CA LEU A 44 -10.52 -6.20 -7.35
C LEU A 44 -10.40 -5.25 -8.54
N ASP A 45 -10.47 -3.95 -8.29
CA ASP A 45 -9.97 -2.96 -9.24
C ASP A 45 -8.48 -2.73 -8.99
N GLU A 46 -7.64 -3.51 -9.69
CA GLU A 46 -6.18 -3.46 -9.55
C GLU A 46 -5.61 -2.08 -9.91
N SER A 47 -6.27 -1.33 -10.79
CA SER A 47 -5.80 0.00 -11.21
C SER A 47 -5.94 1.06 -10.12
N LEU A 48 -6.84 0.82 -9.15
CA LEU A 48 -7.10 1.70 -8.02
C LEU A 48 -6.59 1.11 -6.69
N ALA A 49 -6.06 -0.11 -6.70
CA ALA A 49 -5.49 -0.73 -5.50
C ALA A 49 -4.23 0.03 -5.07
N ALA A 50 -4.13 0.32 -3.77
CA ALA A 50 -3.06 1.15 -3.25
C ALA A 50 -2.41 0.51 -2.02
N CYS A 51 -1.12 0.72 -1.85
CA CYS A 51 -0.37 0.34 -0.66
C CYS A 51 0.56 1.46 -0.24
N ARG A 52 0.63 1.75 1.07
CA ARG A 52 1.61 2.66 1.64
C ARG A 52 2.17 2.12 2.95
N ALA A 53 3.50 2.11 3.07
CA ALA A 53 4.17 1.85 4.35
C ALA A 53 3.77 2.93 5.36
N TRP A 54 3.49 2.55 6.61
CA TRP A 54 3.13 3.49 7.66
C TRP A 54 4.39 3.94 8.42
N PRO A 55 4.84 5.21 8.28
CA PRO A 55 6.11 5.64 8.85
C PRO A 55 6.19 5.54 10.38
N ALA A 56 5.07 5.80 11.09
CA ALA A 56 5.00 5.74 12.55
C ALA A 56 5.18 4.31 13.12
N TYR A 57 5.00 3.26 12.32
CA TYR A 57 5.03 1.89 12.78
C TYR A 57 5.84 0.99 11.82
N PRO A 58 7.12 0.71 12.13
CA PRO A 58 7.95 -0.14 11.31
C PRO A 58 7.32 -1.50 10.99
N GLY A 59 7.41 -1.91 9.73
CA GLY A 59 6.81 -3.16 9.25
C GLY A 59 5.29 -3.12 9.10
N ARG A 60 4.62 -1.97 9.32
CA ARG A 60 3.20 -1.83 9.02
C ARG A 60 2.96 -1.15 7.69
N SER A 61 1.91 -1.60 7.02
CA SER A 61 1.42 -1.02 5.78
C SER A 61 -0.08 -0.78 5.86
N ILE A 62 -0.52 0.29 5.21
CA ILE A 62 -1.92 0.54 4.90
C ILE A 62 -2.14 0.04 3.48
N VAL A 63 -3.14 -0.82 3.29
CA VAL A 63 -3.53 -1.36 1.99
C VAL A 63 -4.97 -0.98 1.72
N VAL A 64 -5.27 -0.54 0.52
CA VAL A 64 -6.62 -0.20 0.06
C VAL A 64 -7.01 -1.16 -1.05
N LEU A 65 -8.15 -1.82 -0.89
CA LEU A 65 -8.74 -2.78 -1.82
C LEU A 65 -10.07 -2.23 -2.34
N PRO A 66 -10.11 -1.64 -3.54
CA PRO A 66 -11.36 -1.25 -4.19
C PRO A 66 -12.00 -2.48 -4.83
N LEU A 67 -13.20 -2.83 -4.38
CA LEU A 67 -13.91 -4.03 -4.80
C LEU A 67 -15.12 -3.63 -5.64
N VAL A 68 -15.20 -4.13 -6.87
CA VAL A 68 -16.37 -3.90 -7.72
C VAL A 68 -17.59 -4.47 -7.00
N ASN A 69 -18.56 -3.59 -6.72
CA ASN A 69 -19.87 -4.00 -6.25
C ASN A 69 -20.58 -4.64 -7.46
N GLY A 70 -21.30 -5.75 -7.26
CA GLY A 70 -21.84 -6.59 -8.34
C GLY A 70 -22.72 -5.86 -9.37
N THR A 71 -23.05 -4.59 -9.11
CA THR A 71 -23.67 -3.61 -9.98
C THR A 71 -22.63 -2.82 -10.79
N ALA A 72 -21.97 -3.47 -11.76
CA ALA A 72 -21.28 -2.75 -12.83
C ALA A 72 -22.25 -2.56 -14.00
N THR A 73 -22.50 -1.31 -14.40
CA THR A 73 -23.31 -0.99 -15.59
C THR A 73 -22.40 -0.67 -16.77
N ALA A 74 -22.98 -0.55 -17.98
CA ALA A 74 -22.23 -0.15 -19.17
C ALA A 74 -21.62 1.26 -19.06
N HIS A 75 -22.09 2.08 -18.12
CA HIS A 75 -21.72 3.50 -18.01
C HIS A 75 -21.01 3.83 -16.69
N GLY A 76 -21.11 2.97 -15.67
CA GLY A 76 -20.54 3.24 -14.36
C GLY A 76 -20.26 2.00 -13.53
N LYS A 77 -19.42 2.16 -12.51
CA LYS A 77 -19.15 1.12 -11.51
C LYS A 77 -19.18 1.74 -10.12
N VAL A 78 -19.79 1.01 -9.20
CA VAL A 78 -19.74 1.33 -7.77
C VAL A 78 -18.69 0.42 -7.14
N LEU A 79 -17.81 0.99 -6.32
CA LEU A 79 -16.76 0.27 -5.62
C LEU A 79 -17.01 0.35 -4.11
N ASP A 80 -17.02 -0.81 -3.48
CA ASP A 80 -16.77 -0.87 -2.04
C ASP A 80 -15.28 -0.66 -1.79
N LEU A 81 -14.94 -0.11 -0.64
CA LEU A 81 -13.55 0.10 -0.25
C LEU A 81 -13.25 -0.70 1.01
N GLU A 82 -12.21 -1.53 0.97
CA GLU A 82 -11.64 -2.07 2.19
C GLU A 82 -10.25 -1.47 2.45
N VAL A 83 -10.07 -0.91 3.65
CA VAL A 83 -8.80 -0.41 4.14
C VAL A 83 -8.27 -1.35 5.21
N LEU A 84 -7.04 -1.81 5.02
CA LEU A 84 -6.37 -2.77 5.88
C LEU A 84 -5.14 -2.14 6.50
N VAL A 85 -4.86 -2.50 7.74
CA VAL A 85 -3.53 -2.33 8.34
C VAL A 85 -2.90 -3.70 8.42
N ILE A 86 -1.77 -3.87 7.76
CA ILE A 86 -1.02 -5.13 7.69
C ILE A 86 0.24 -5.01 8.54
N GLN A 87 0.54 -6.03 9.34
CA GLN A 87 1.84 -6.24 9.96
C GLN A 87 2.63 -7.25 9.13
N ARG A 88 3.80 -6.81 8.68
CA ARG A 88 4.82 -7.67 8.11
C ARG A 88 5.79 -8.13 9.20
N PRO A 89 6.13 -9.43 9.25
CA PRO A 89 7.23 -9.91 10.09
C PRO A 89 8.59 -9.36 9.62
N ASP A 90 9.45 -9.05 10.57
CA ASP A 90 10.81 -8.53 10.36
C ASP A 90 11.80 -9.54 9.75
N ASN A 91 11.37 -10.79 9.56
CA ASN A 91 12.17 -11.87 8.99
C ASN A 91 12.07 -12.00 7.45
N GLY A 92 11.36 -11.09 6.78
CA GLY A 92 11.20 -11.10 5.32
C GLY A 92 10.23 -12.14 4.77
N ASN A 93 9.56 -12.93 5.62
CA ASN A 93 8.54 -13.89 5.18
C ASN A 93 7.18 -13.19 4.96
N THR A 94 6.87 -12.94 3.69
CA THR A 94 5.62 -12.29 3.24
C THR A 94 4.38 -13.18 3.39
N GLU A 95 4.53 -14.51 3.49
CA GLU A 95 3.39 -15.43 3.68
C GLU A 95 2.75 -15.25 5.06
N ARG A 96 3.48 -14.63 5.99
CA ARG A 96 3.06 -14.36 7.37
C ARG A 96 2.52 -12.94 7.57
N ASP A 97 2.23 -12.22 6.49
CA ASP A 97 1.54 -10.93 6.55
C ASP A 97 0.21 -11.08 7.31
N THR A 98 0.06 -10.31 8.40
CA THR A 98 -1.07 -10.40 9.33
C THR A 98 -1.93 -9.15 9.25
N VAL A 99 -3.25 -9.31 9.15
CA VAL A 99 -4.19 -8.18 9.17
C VAL A 99 -4.40 -7.74 10.62
N LEU A 100 -3.94 -6.54 10.98
CA LEU A 100 -4.11 -5.96 12.31
C LEU A 100 -5.43 -5.20 12.47
N ALA A 101 -5.87 -4.51 11.42
CA ALA A 101 -7.10 -3.74 11.44
C ALA A 101 -7.74 -3.74 10.04
N ARG A 102 -9.06 -3.58 10.03
CA ARG A 102 -9.89 -3.57 8.82
C ARG A 102 -10.96 -2.52 8.96
N LEU A 103 -11.19 -1.77 7.90
CA LEU A 103 -12.34 -0.88 7.74
C LEU A 103 -12.96 -1.18 6.37
N PHE A 104 -14.21 -1.63 6.37
CA PHE A 104 -14.96 -1.86 5.15
C PHE A 104 -16.00 -0.75 4.98
N GLN A 105 -16.05 -0.16 3.79
CA GLN A 105 -16.97 0.91 3.42
C GLN A 105 -17.72 0.47 2.16
N PRO A 106 -18.99 0.05 2.28
CA PRO A 106 -19.78 -0.27 1.11
C PRO A 106 -20.05 0.98 0.27
N GLU A 107 -20.10 0.82 -1.04
CA GLU A 107 -20.49 1.87 -2.00
C GLU A 107 -19.73 3.20 -1.80
N ALA A 108 -18.46 3.10 -1.40
CA ALA A 108 -17.65 4.24 -1.01
C ALA A 108 -17.25 5.13 -2.18
N LEU A 109 -17.15 4.55 -3.38
CA LEU A 109 -16.75 5.25 -4.59
C LEU A 109 -17.74 4.90 -5.72
N GLU A 110 -18.08 5.90 -6.51
CA GLU A 110 -18.90 5.75 -7.71
C GLU A 110 -18.21 6.40 -8.88
N GLU A 111 -18.12 5.67 -9.98
CA GLU A 111 -17.68 6.21 -11.27
C GLU A 111 -18.85 6.19 -12.26
N ASP A 112 -19.07 7.32 -12.93
CA ASP A 112 -20.01 7.45 -14.05
C ASP A 112 -19.32 8.22 -15.20
N VAL A 113 -19.73 9.46 -15.46
CA VAL A 113 -19.08 10.34 -16.44
C VAL A 113 -17.68 10.74 -15.99
N ILE A 114 -17.45 10.79 -14.66
CA ILE A 114 -16.15 11.09 -14.05
C ILE A 114 -15.51 9.78 -13.58
N ARG A 115 -14.23 9.59 -13.93
CA ARG A 115 -13.42 8.43 -13.55
C ARG A 115 -12.42 8.78 -12.47
N ILE A 116 -12.21 7.86 -11.54
CA ILE A 116 -11.16 7.94 -10.55
C ILE A 116 -9.88 7.46 -11.21
N GLN A 117 -8.82 8.24 -11.12
CA GLN A 117 -7.54 7.90 -11.76
C GLN A 117 -6.62 7.11 -10.84
N ASP A 118 -6.65 7.41 -9.54
CA ASP A 118 -5.75 6.84 -8.54
C ASP A 118 -6.32 7.02 -7.13
N ILE A 119 -5.93 6.14 -6.21
CA ILE A 119 -6.18 6.25 -4.77
C ILE A 119 -4.85 6.39 -4.04
N ARG A 120 -4.73 7.48 -3.27
CA ARG A 120 -3.51 7.78 -2.53
C ARG A 120 -3.77 7.82 -1.04
N ILE A 121 -2.92 7.11 -0.30
CA ILE A 121 -2.95 7.10 1.17
C ILE A 121 -2.05 8.23 1.65
N ASP A 122 -2.55 9.14 2.47
CA ASP A 122 -1.75 10.17 3.14
C ASP A 122 -1.52 9.82 4.62
N THR A 123 -0.27 9.56 4.97
CA THR A 123 0.16 9.30 6.35
C THR A 123 0.91 10.47 6.99
N GLY A 124 1.04 11.61 6.28
CA GLY A 124 1.90 12.72 6.70
C GLY A 124 1.53 13.34 8.05
N ARG A 125 0.26 13.26 8.46
CA ARG A 125 -0.20 13.75 9.77
C ARG A 125 0.05 12.77 10.92
N TYR A 126 0.35 11.50 10.63
CA TYR A 126 0.41 10.40 11.61
C TYR A 126 1.77 9.70 11.54
N VAL A 127 2.84 10.49 11.73
CA VAL A 127 4.25 10.07 11.75
C VAL A 127 4.81 9.98 13.16
#